data_AF-T5ALC4-F1
#
_entry.id   AF-T5ALC4-F1
#
_cell.length_a   1.000
_cell.length_b   1.000
_cell.length_c   1.000
_cell.angle_alpha   90.00
_cell.angle_beta   90.00
_cell.angle_gamma   90.00
#
_symmetry.space_group_name_H-M   'P 1'
#
loop_
_entity.id
_entity.type
_entity.pdbx_description
1 polymer ?
#
loop_
_entity_poly.entity_id
_entity_poly.type
_entity_poly.pdbx_seq_one_letter_code
_entity_poly.pdbx_strand_id
1 'polypeptide(L)'
;MAVRVENKVKRPLIGQVVTSPDLRDRRVVTYWLLHLASLGSFAFWIMAATAVSRAPTSLPGETAYTPQGVNSSSIATAATMPVKYGHVGPASLAKRLSVDVWFSLSLVAAVDAIAVVGTFNGALIRSFHYAVSQRMMFLASAVSYAVLQWTKSQGNFVSRYPLGAFVLGLASYWAFSSALDKFEKRGPSSGQASRWGTPQRYSAELGFVDTSWRRALFLTTAVGGVGLLLTMSIAPPWSGLVPILHILFESVFLRAVKAKRTPRYLLLCSPPFFGTICVHWGVAPLMAAPSLSIRPWTFLTLLVVGRLLLDLHLRTTFRPRPELQWARREVLVSTRKLLLVCVAMFLLERMGAGVITYIKPIMVVAIFGLNGAGFLAVAAYNVAFKDPPAVADGKSRGGFA
;
A
#
# COMPACT_ATOMS: atom_id res chain seq x y z
N MET A 1 40.82 -40.58 -1.89
CA MET A 1 39.82 -39.73 -1.22
C MET A 1 39.55 -38.55 -2.15
N ALA A 2 38.51 -38.64 -2.99
CA ALA A 2 38.23 -37.60 -3.99
C ALA A 2 37.48 -36.45 -3.31
N VAL A 3 38.14 -35.30 -3.18
CA VAL A 3 37.52 -34.05 -2.71
C VAL A 3 36.53 -33.60 -3.78
N ARG A 4 35.24 -33.87 -3.57
CA ARG A 4 34.17 -33.36 -4.41
C ARG A 4 34.04 -31.86 -4.10
N VAL A 5 34.64 -31.03 -4.96
CA VAL A 5 34.43 -29.58 -4.94
C VAL A 5 32.97 -29.33 -5.30
N GLU A 6 32.12 -29.12 -4.29
CA GLU A 6 30.80 -28.53 -4.50
C GLU A 6 31.02 -27.13 -5.09
N ASN A 7 30.95 -27.04 -6.43
CA ASN A 7 30.74 -25.77 -7.10
C ASN A 7 29.34 -25.26 -6.72
N LYS A 8 29.22 -24.67 -5.53
CA LYS A 8 28.07 -23.83 -5.19
C LYS A 8 28.06 -22.70 -6.20
N VAL A 9 27.14 -22.80 -7.17
CA VAL A 9 26.96 -21.76 -8.18
C VAL A 9 26.68 -20.46 -7.44
N LYS A 10 27.65 -19.56 -7.45
CA LYS A 10 27.60 -18.30 -6.71
C LYS A 10 26.41 -17.50 -7.23
N ARG A 11 25.48 -17.13 -6.35
CA ARG A 11 24.35 -16.28 -6.74
C ARG A 11 24.90 -14.90 -7.18
N PRO A 12 24.49 -14.38 -8.35
CA PRO A 12 24.94 -13.06 -8.80
C PRO A 12 24.42 -11.98 -7.85
N LEU A 13 25.02 -10.78 -7.87
CA LEU A 13 24.45 -9.70 -7.07
C LEU A 13 23.12 -9.23 -7.70
N ILE A 14 22.09 -8.95 -6.88
CA ILE A 14 20.80 -8.40 -7.36
C ILE A 14 21.03 -7.18 -8.26
N GLY A 15 21.96 -6.29 -7.87
CA GLY A 15 22.33 -5.15 -8.69
C GLY A 15 22.77 -5.54 -10.10
N GLN A 16 23.61 -6.57 -10.24
CA GLN A 16 24.09 -7.05 -11.55
C GLN A 16 22.95 -7.63 -12.40
N VAL A 17 22.02 -8.36 -11.78
CA VAL A 17 20.84 -8.92 -12.48
C VAL A 17 19.96 -7.81 -13.05
N VAL A 18 19.89 -6.65 -12.38
CA VAL A 18 19.06 -5.51 -12.79
C VAL A 18 19.78 -4.61 -13.80
N THR A 19 21.06 -4.26 -13.57
CA THR A 19 21.77 -3.25 -14.37
C THR A 19 22.49 -3.81 -15.58
N SER A 20 22.88 -5.09 -15.54
CA SER A 20 23.67 -5.74 -16.59
C SER A 20 23.19 -7.19 -16.77
N PRO A 21 21.95 -7.41 -17.26
CA PRO A 21 21.35 -8.73 -17.30
C PRO A 21 22.04 -9.61 -18.34
N ASP A 22 22.64 -10.72 -17.89
CA ASP A 22 23.07 -11.79 -18.80
C ASP A 22 21.86 -12.64 -19.19
N LEU A 23 21.27 -12.33 -20.36
CA LEU A 23 20.11 -13.04 -20.89
C LEU A 23 20.41 -14.49 -21.31
N ARG A 24 21.69 -14.92 -21.30
CA ARG A 24 22.06 -16.33 -21.48
C ARG A 24 21.83 -17.14 -20.20
N ASP A 25 21.85 -16.51 -19.02
CA ASP A 25 21.49 -17.16 -17.77
C ASP A 25 19.96 -17.32 -17.67
N ARG A 26 19.48 -18.57 -17.75
CA ARG A 26 18.05 -18.91 -17.62
C ARG A 26 17.42 -18.38 -16.32
N ARG A 27 18.19 -18.20 -15.24
CA ARG A 27 17.71 -17.66 -13.97
C ARG A 27 17.44 -16.15 -14.09
N VAL A 28 18.30 -15.42 -14.80
CA VAL A 28 18.08 -13.99 -15.11
C VAL A 28 16.82 -13.84 -15.97
N VAL A 29 16.65 -14.69 -16.98
CA VAL A 29 15.42 -14.72 -17.80
C VAL A 29 14.19 -15.03 -16.93
N THR A 30 14.28 -16.04 -16.06
CA THR A 30 13.19 -16.40 -15.13
C THR A 30 12.81 -15.23 -14.22
N TYR A 31 13.81 -14.52 -13.67
CA TYR A 31 13.60 -13.33 -12.84
C TYR A 31 12.78 -12.26 -13.57
N TRP A 32 13.16 -11.92 -14.81
CA TRP A 32 12.45 -10.91 -15.61
C TRP A 32 11.06 -11.39 -16.04
N LEU A 33 10.90 -12.67 -16.40
CA LEU A 33 9.58 -13.25 -16.70
C LEU A 33 8.64 -13.19 -15.51
N LEU A 34 9.11 -13.50 -14.30
CA LEU A 34 8.32 -13.37 -13.07
C LEU A 34 7.89 -11.92 -12.84
N HIS A 35 8.76 -10.95 -13.12
CA HIS A 35 8.41 -9.53 -13.05
C HIS A 35 7.32 -9.12 -14.04
N LEU A 36 7.48 -9.50 -15.31
CA LEU A 36 6.50 -9.20 -16.35
C LEU A 36 5.16 -9.86 -16.03
N ALA A 37 5.17 -11.11 -15.55
CA ALA A 37 3.97 -11.81 -15.11
C ALA A 37 3.30 -11.12 -13.92
N SER A 38 4.06 -10.68 -12.91
CA SER A 38 3.53 -9.93 -11.77
C SER A 38 2.96 -8.57 -12.18
N LEU A 39 3.57 -7.88 -13.15
CA LEU A 39 3.05 -6.62 -13.70
C LEU A 39 1.73 -6.84 -14.46
N GLY A 40 1.69 -7.85 -15.34
CA GLY A 40 0.47 -8.24 -16.04
C GLY A 40 -0.64 -8.64 -15.06
N SER A 41 -0.31 -9.39 -14.01
CA SER A 41 -1.23 -9.74 -12.93
C SER A 41 -1.74 -8.48 -12.20
N PHE A 42 -0.86 -7.52 -11.89
CA PHE A 42 -1.25 -6.29 -11.21
C PHE A 42 -2.23 -5.46 -12.05
N ALA A 43 -1.95 -5.30 -13.35
CA ALA A 43 -2.86 -4.64 -14.28
C ALA A 43 -4.22 -5.36 -14.36
N PHE A 44 -4.20 -6.69 -14.48
CA PHE A 44 -5.42 -7.51 -14.45
C PHE A 44 -6.24 -7.28 -13.19
N TRP A 45 -5.59 -7.28 -12.01
CA TRP A 45 -6.27 -7.07 -10.73
C TRP A 45 -6.82 -5.66 -10.55
N ILE A 46 -6.16 -4.63 -11.08
CA ILE A 46 -6.72 -3.27 -11.15
C ILE A 46 -8.00 -3.28 -11.98
N MET A 47 -7.98 -3.91 -13.16
CA MET A 47 -9.17 -3.97 -14.03
C MET A 47 -10.31 -4.74 -13.35
N ALA A 48 -10.02 -5.90 -12.75
CA ALA A 48 -10.99 -6.72 -12.05
C ALA A 48 -11.62 -5.98 -10.84
N ALA A 49 -10.79 -5.41 -9.96
CA ALA A 49 -11.29 -4.66 -8.80
C ALA A 49 -12.06 -3.39 -9.22
N THR A 50 -11.65 -2.72 -10.32
CA THR A 50 -12.39 -1.58 -10.87
C THR A 50 -13.75 -2.02 -11.40
N ALA A 51 -13.82 -3.12 -12.14
CA ALA A 51 -15.08 -3.66 -12.64
C ALA A 51 -16.03 -4.03 -11.48
N VAL A 52 -15.52 -4.73 -10.46
CA VAL A 52 -16.30 -5.11 -9.27
C VAL A 52 -16.76 -3.88 -8.48
N SER A 53 -15.92 -2.86 -8.33
CA SER A 53 -16.28 -1.62 -7.61
C SER A 53 -17.42 -0.82 -8.26
N ARG A 54 -17.71 -1.09 -9.54
CA ARG A 54 -18.78 -0.46 -10.32
C ARG A 54 -20.01 -1.36 -10.46
N ALA A 55 -19.92 -2.61 -10.05
CA ALA A 55 -21.06 -3.51 -10.09
C ALA A 55 -22.16 -2.98 -9.15
N PRO A 56 -23.44 -2.96 -9.56
CA PRO A 56 -24.52 -2.57 -8.67
C PRO A 56 -24.51 -3.51 -7.46
N THR A 57 -24.41 -2.95 -6.26
CA THR A 57 -24.65 -3.71 -5.04
C THR A 57 -26.14 -3.99 -4.96
N SER A 58 -26.57 -5.15 -5.44
CA SER A 58 -27.92 -5.68 -5.25
C SER A 58 -28.08 -6.14 -3.79
N LEU A 59 -27.88 -5.24 -2.83
CA LEU A 59 -28.29 -5.47 -1.45
C LEU A 59 -29.81 -5.19 -1.39
N PRO A 60 -30.64 -6.19 -1.06
CA PRO A 60 -32.07 -5.97 -0.92
C PRO A 60 -32.30 -5.08 0.31
N GLY A 61 -32.59 -3.79 0.10
CA GLY A 61 -32.94 -2.86 1.18
C GLY A 61 -32.51 -1.41 0.99
N GLU A 62 -31.55 -1.10 0.10
CA GLU A 62 -31.28 0.29 -0.27
C GLU A 62 -32.23 0.68 -1.40
N THR A 63 -33.30 1.41 -1.05
CA THR A 63 -34.10 2.15 -2.00
C THR A 63 -33.16 2.99 -2.86
N ALA A 64 -33.05 2.61 -4.13
CA ALA A 64 -32.32 3.37 -5.12
C ALA A 64 -32.83 4.82 -5.08
N TYR A 65 -31.99 5.74 -4.61
CA TYR A 65 -32.16 7.15 -4.90
C TYR A 65 -31.97 7.29 -6.41
N THR A 66 -33.05 7.11 -7.15
CA THR A 66 -33.13 7.55 -8.53
C THR A 66 -32.91 9.06 -8.53
N PRO A 67 -31.85 9.58 -9.18
CA PRO A 67 -31.87 10.98 -9.53
C PRO A 67 -33.04 11.13 -10.49
N GLN A 68 -34.10 11.83 -10.07
CA GLN A 68 -35.18 12.23 -10.96
C GLN A 68 -34.55 12.98 -12.14
N GLY A 69 -34.46 12.28 -13.26
CA GLY A 69 -34.18 12.87 -14.55
C GLY A 69 -35.32 13.83 -14.85
N VAL A 70 -34.97 15.11 -14.97
CA VAL A 70 -35.85 16.11 -15.57
C VAL A 70 -36.18 15.62 -16.97
N ASN A 71 -37.45 15.32 -17.20
CA ASN A 71 -37.98 15.04 -18.52
C ASN A 71 -37.67 16.21 -19.45
N SER A 72 -36.90 15.97 -20.49
CA SER A 72 -36.84 16.85 -21.66
C SER A 72 -36.53 15.99 -22.88
N SER A 73 -37.60 15.62 -23.56
CA SER A 73 -37.60 15.10 -24.92
C SER A 73 -37.05 16.15 -25.89
N SER A 74 -35.92 15.87 -26.53
CA SER A 74 -35.66 16.27 -27.93
C SER A 74 -34.38 15.61 -28.45
N ILE A 75 -34.52 15.10 -29.67
CA ILE A 75 -33.55 14.35 -30.47
C ILE A 75 -32.67 15.34 -31.28
N ALA A 76 -31.42 14.92 -31.54
CA ALA A 76 -30.40 15.50 -32.44
C ALA A 76 -29.76 16.82 -31.97
N THR A 77 -28.43 16.99 -31.91
CA THR A 77 -27.46 16.85 -33.03
C THR A 77 -26.03 16.76 -32.46
N ALA A 78 -25.14 16.08 -33.19
CA ALA A 78 -23.72 15.96 -32.90
C ALA A 78 -22.95 17.29 -32.97
N ALA A 79 -21.74 17.28 -32.36
CA ALA A 79 -20.66 18.25 -32.50
C ALA A 79 -20.80 19.60 -31.76
N THR A 80 -20.41 19.59 -30.49
CA THR A 80 -19.42 20.51 -29.89
C THR A 80 -19.27 20.10 -28.43
N MET A 81 -18.03 19.89 -27.96
CA MET A 81 -17.78 19.74 -26.53
C MET A 81 -17.78 21.12 -25.89
N PRO A 82 -18.74 21.47 -25.01
CA PRO A 82 -18.44 22.34 -23.91
C PRO A 82 -18.03 21.44 -22.74
N VAL A 83 -16.85 21.71 -22.17
CA VAL A 83 -16.50 21.29 -20.81
C VAL A 83 -17.55 21.91 -19.89
N LYS A 84 -18.66 21.21 -19.68
CA LYS A 84 -19.63 21.54 -18.65
C LYS A 84 -18.89 21.37 -17.33
N TYR A 85 -18.53 22.50 -16.72
CA TYR A 85 -18.40 22.61 -15.26
C TYR A 85 -19.77 22.27 -14.67
N GLY A 86 -20.09 20.99 -14.64
CA GLY A 86 -21.31 20.48 -14.04
C GLY A 86 -21.31 20.90 -12.58
N HIS A 87 -22.43 21.45 -12.11
CA HIS A 87 -22.69 21.67 -10.70
C HIS A 87 -22.31 20.40 -9.93
N VAL A 88 -21.16 20.45 -9.26
CA VAL A 88 -20.67 19.35 -8.43
C VAL A 88 -21.58 19.35 -7.21
N GLY A 89 -22.54 18.42 -7.18
CA GLY A 89 -23.44 18.27 -6.05
C GLY A 89 -22.65 18.19 -4.72
N PRO A 90 -23.22 18.64 -3.59
CA PRO A 90 -22.50 18.70 -2.31
C PRO A 90 -21.85 17.38 -1.90
N ALA A 91 -22.50 16.25 -2.22
CA ALA A 91 -21.99 14.91 -1.95
C ALA A 91 -20.75 14.52 -2.77
N SER A 92 -20.63 15.00 -4.01
CA SER A 92 -19.47 14.71 -4.87
C SER A 92 -18.27 15.60 -4.53
N LEU A 93 -18.50 16.84 -4.08
CA LEU A 93 -17.44 17.69 -3.53
C LEU A 93 -16.90 17.13 -2.21
N ALA A 94 -17.76 16.72 -1.28
CA ALA A 94 -17.37 16.11 -0.01
C ALA A 94 -16.43 14.91 -0.22
N LYS A 95 -16.76 14.04 -1.19
CA LYS A 95 -15.94 12.88 -1.57
C LYS A 95 -14.58 13.29 -2.14
N ARG A 96 -14.50 14.34 -2.95
CA ARG A 96 -13.24 14.84 -3.50
C ARG A 96 -12.35 15.42 -2.40
N LEU A 97 -12.92 16.23 -1.51
CA LEU A 97 -12.19 16.82 -0.39
C LEU A 97 -11.66 15.75 0.57
N SER A 98 -12.47 14.74 0.89
CA SER A 98 -12.02 13.64 1.76
C SER A 98 -10.83 12.89 1.15
N VAL A 99 -10.88 12.62 -0.15
CA VAL A 99 -9.79 11.99 -0.91
C VAL A 99 -8.53 12.85 -0.88
N ASP A 100 -8.64 14.15 -1.14
CA ASP A 100 -7.49 15.05 -1.13
C ASP A 100 -6.83 15.13 0.25
N VAL A 101 -7.63 15.18 1.31
CA VAL A 101 -7.16 15.18 2.70
C VAL A 101 -6.42 13.87 3.00
N TRP A 102 -6.98 12.73 2.57
CA TRP A 102 -6.32 11.43 2.74
C TRP A 102 -4.95 11.41 2.07
N PHE A 103 -4.87 11.82 0.80
CA PHE A 103 -3.61 11.90 0.05
C PHE A 103 -2.61 12.84 0.74
N SER A 104 -3.06 14.02 1.15
CA SER A 104 -2.18 15.01 1.78
C SER A 104 -1.55 14.47 3.07
N LEU A 105 -2.35 13.85 3.94
CA LEU A 105 -1.89 13.31 5.22
C LEU A 105 -1.04 12.05 5.07
N SER A 106 -1.30 11.23 4.06
CA SER A 106 -0.61 9.94 3.86
C SER A 106 0.70 10.06 3.08
N LEU A 107 0.89 11.12 2.28
CA LEU A 107 2.03 11.26 1.38
C LEU A 107 3.38 11.09 2.09
N VAL A 108 3.59 11.84 3.17
CA VAL A 108 4.86 11.81 3.90
C VAL A 108 5.15 10.42 4.46
N ALA A 109 4.14 9.78 5.06
CA ALA A 109 4.28 8.43 5.59
C ALA A 109 4.57 7.40 4.50
N ALA A 110 4.04 7.59 3.29
CA ALA A 110 4.35 6.73 2.15
C ALA A 110 5.77 6.95 1.61
N VAL A 111 6.22 8.20 1.49
CA VAL A 111 7.60 8.53 1.08
C VAL A 111 8.59 7.97 2.10
N ASP A 112 8.32 8.14 3.39
CA ASP A 112 9.12 7.57 4.48
C ASP A 112 9.12 6.04 4.44
N ALA A 113 7.99 5.39 4.13
CA ALA A 113 7.95 3.94 3.95
C ALA A 113 8.82 3.47 2.77
N ILE A 114 8.81 4.20 1.65
CA ILE A 114 9.69 3.91 0.50
C ILE A 114 11.16 4.07 0.91
N ALA A 115 11.51 5.13 1.63
CA ALA A 115 12.87 5.34 2.14
C ALA A 115 13.31 4.19 3.08
N VAL A 116 12.41 3.74 3.96
CA VAL A 116 12.65 2.59 4.86
C VAL A 116 12.83 1.30 4.06
N VAL A 117 12.03 1.04 3.03
CA VAL A 117 12.23 -0.10 2.13
C VAL A 117 13.59 -0.03 1.44
N GLY A 118 14.02 1.17 1.04
CA GLY A 118 15.34 1.44 0.47
C GLY A 118 16.52 1.13 1.40
N THR A 119 16.29 0.93 2.70
CA THR A 119 17.35 0.47 3.62
C THR A 119 17.68 -1.01 3.45
N PHE A 120 16.81 -1.80 2.80
CA PHE A 120 16.92 -3.25 2.73
C PHE A 120 17.11 -3.92 4.11
N ASN A 121 16.60 -3.32 5.19
CA ASN A 121 16.60 -3.93 6.52
C ASN A 121 15.22 -4.53 6.79
N GLY A 122 15.10 -5.85 6.64
CA GLY A 122 13.80 -6.54 6.77
C GLY A 122 13.15 -6.42 8.14
N ALA A 123 13.94 -6.30 9.22
CA ALA A 123 13.44 -6.06 10.55
C ALA A 123 12.86 -4.65 10.67
N LEU A 124 13.60 -3.63 10.21
CA LEU A 124 13.14 -2.24 10.21
C LEU A 124 11.90 -2.06 9.33
N ILE A 125 11.88 -2.62 8.11
CA ILE A 125 10.73 -2.55 7.21
C ILE A 125 9.48 -3.09 7.89
N ARG A 126 9.59 -4.23 8.57
CA ARG A 126 8.48 -4.85 9.30
C ARG A 126 8.03 -3.98 10.46
N SER A 127 8.96 -3.54 11.31
CA SER A 127 8.65 -2.69 12.46
C SER A 127 8.06 -1.36 12.03
N PHE A 128 8.61 -0.70 11.01
CA PHE A 128 8.04 0.54 10.47
C PHE A 128 6.66 0.33 9.88
N HIS A 129 6.43 -0.75 9.13
CA HIS A 129 5.13 -1.05 8.55
C HIS A 129 4.04 -1.21 9.63
N TYR A 130 4.28 -2.08 10.63
CA TYR A 130 3.30 -2.35 11.68
C TYR A 130 3.22 -1.25 12.72
N ALA A 131 4.35 -0.63 13.11
CA ALA A 131 4.37 0.44 14.10
C ALA A 131 3.85 1.76 13.52
N VAL A 132 4.33 2.16 12.35
CA VAL A 132 4.14 3.52 11.83
C VAL A 132 3.17 3.56 10.65
N SER A 133 3.48 2.87 9.54
CA SER A 133 2.74 3.05 8.28
C SER A 133 1.25 2.76 8.44
N GLN A 134 0.88 1.64 9.06
CA GLN A 134 -0.53 1.28 9.25
C GLN A 134 -1.28 2.30 10.10
N ARG A 135 -0.67 2.81 11.18
CA ARG A 135 -1.30 3.79 12.07
C ARG A 135 -1.47 5.15 11.41
N MET A 136 -0.47 5.61 10.66
CA MET A 136 -0.58 6.86 9.91
C MET A 136 -1.64 6.79 8.81
N MET A 137 -1.72 5.65 8.09
CA MET A 137 -2.76 5.43 7.09
C MET A 137 -4.15 5.35 7.71
N PHE A 138 -4.29 4.72 8.88
CA PHE A 138 -5.55 4.71 9.63
C PHE A 138 -5.96 6.12 10.06
N LEU A 139 -5.05 6.90 10.64
CA LEU A 139 -5.32 8.29 11.04
C LEU A 139 -5.73 9.16 9.85
N ALA A 140 -5.01 9.08 8.73
CA ALA A 140 -5.37 9.79 7.50
C ALA A 140 -6.78 9.40 7.02
N SER A 141 -7.14 8.13 7.14
CA SER A 141 -8.48 7.62 6.79
C SER A 141 -9.57 8.08 7.76
N ALA A 142 -9.29 8.11 9.07
CA ALA A 142 -10.22 8.61 10.07
C ALA A 142 -10.51 10.12 9.86
N VAL A 143 -9.46 10.92 9.61
CA VAL A 143 -9.62 12.36 9.33
C VAL A 143 -10.33 12.59 8.00
N SER A 144 -9.96 11.84 6.95
CA SER A 144 -10.65 11.85 5.66
C SER A 144 -12.13 11.54 5.79
N TYR A 145 -12.48 10.50 6.56
CA TYR A 145 -13.86 10.13 6.85
C TYR A 145 -14.60 11.22 7.62
N ALA A 146 -13.96 11.84 8.62
CA ALA A 146 -14.55 12.96 9.34
C ALA A 146 -14.86 14.14 8.40
N VAL A 147 -13.96 14.47 7.46
CA VAL A 147 -14.18 15.50 6.43
C VAL A 147 -15.33 15.13 5.50
N LEU A 148 -15.41 13.86 5.06
CA LEU A 148 -16.51 13.37 4.24
C LEU A 148 -17.86 13.56 4.94
N GLN A 149 -17.95 13.17 6.21
CA GLN A 149 -19.19 13.26 6.97
C GLN A 149 -19.53 14.72 7.27
N TRP A 150 -18.58 15.53 7.74
CA TRP A 150 -18.81 16.94 8.03
C TRP A 150 -19.35 17.73 6.83
N THR A 151 -18.88 17.40 5.62
CA THR A 151 -19.27 18.11 4.39
C THR A 151 -20.61 17.62 3.81
N LYS A 152 -21.09 16.44 4.22
CA LYS A 152 -22.45 15.99 3.87
C LYS A 152 -23.44 16.78 4.71
N SER A 153 -24.22 17.67 4.08
CA SER A 153 -25.17 18.59 4.74
C SER A 153 -26.32 17.94 5.54
N GLN A 154 -26.40 16.61 5.56
CA GLN A 154 -27.38 15.88 6.37
C GLN A 154 -26.78 15.60 7.74
N GLY A 155 -27.54 15.88 8.80
CA GLY A 155 -27.16 15.68 10.21
C GLY A 155 -26.74 14.25 10.55
N ASN A 156 -25.55 13.88 10.12
CA ASN A 156 -24.91 12.61 10.41
C ASN A 156 -24.30 12.65 11.81
N PHE A 157 -23.92 11.48 12.31
CA PHE A 157 -23.39 11.34 13.66
C PHE A 157 -22.19 12.26 13.94
N VAL A 158 -21.30 12.44 12.96
CA VAL A 158 -20.09 13.27 13.12
C VAL A 158 -20.43 14.75 13.26
N SER A 159 -21.36 15.27 12.44
CA SER A 159 -21.78 16.68 12.54
C SER A 159 -22.68 16.95 13.73
N ARG A 160 -23.54 15.99 14.13
CA ARG A 160 -24.43 16.12 15.30
C ARG A 160 -23.72 15.94 16.64
N TYR A 161 -22.73 15.04 16.70
CA TYR A 161 -22.04 14.66 17.93
C TYR A 161 -20.51 14.71 17.73
N PRO A 162 -19.92 15.89 17.50
CA PRO A 162 -18.49 16.01 17.18
C PRO A 162 -17.59 15.45 18.29
N LEU A 163 -17.94 15.68 19.56
CA LEU A 163 -17.22 15.10 20.70
C LEU A 163 -17.35 13.57 20.74
N GLY A 164 -18.56 13.04 20.51
CA GLY A 164 -18.79 11.59 20.46
C GLY A 164 -18.03 10.91 19.32
N ALA A 165 -18.03 11.52 18.14
CA ALA A 165 -17.26 11.05 16.98
C ALA A 165 -15.75 11.10 17.23
N PHE A 166 -15.26 12.15 17.91
CA PHE A 166 -13.86 12.24 18.31
C PHE A 166 -13.47 11.12 19.29
N VAL A 167 -14.27 10.90 20.35
CA VAL A 167 -14.04 9.82 21.32
C VAL A 167 -14.08 8.45 20.64
N LEU A 168 -15.06 8.20 19.77
CA LEU A 168 -15.15 6.95 19.01
C LEU A 168 -13.96 6.77 18.06
N GLY A 169 -13.51 7.83 17.41
CA GLY A 169 -12.31 7.83 16.57
C GLY A 169 -11.06 7.47 17.37
N LEU A 170 -10.89 8.06 18.56
CA LEU A 170 -9.78 7.75 19.47
C LEU A 170 -9.84 6.31 19.98
N ALA A 171 -11.02 5.83 20.37
CA ALA A 171 -11.23 4.44 20.79
C ALA A 171 -10.91 3.46 19.66
N SER A 172 -11.35 3.76 18.44
CA SER A 172 -11.06 2.95 17.24
C SER A 172 -9.57 2.93 16.93
N TYR A 173 -8.90 4.08 17.02
CA TYR A 173 -7.46 4.18 16.82
C TYR A 173 -6.69 3.39 17.88
N TRP A 174 -7.11 3.47 19.14
CA TRP A 174 -6.49 2.73 20.24
C TRP A 174 -6.70 1.21 20.08
N ALA A 175 -7.91 0.77 19.71
CA ALA A 175 -8.20 -0.64 19.45
C ALA A 175 -7.38 -1.18 18.28
N PHE A 176 -7.32 -0.43 17.17
CA PHE A 176 -6.50 -0.77 16.00
C PHE A 176 -5.01 -0.83 16.35
N SER A 177 -4.51 0.16 17.09
CA SER A 177 -3.12 0.19 17.56
C SER A 177 -2.80 -1.00 18.46
N SER A 178 -3.69 -1.31 19.41
CA SER A 178 -3.53 -2.45 20.32
C SER A 178 -3.53 -3.79 19.57
N ALA A 179 -4.37 -3.91 18.54
CA ALA A 179 -4.37 -5.06 17.65
C ALA A 179 -3.03 -5.18 16.92
N LEU A 180 -2.54 -4.11 16.29
CA LEU A 180 -1.25 -4.09 15.60
C LEU A 180 -0.08 -4.46 16.53
N ASP A 181 -0.05 -3.94 17.75
CA ASP A 181 1.00 -4.27 18.74
C ASP A 181 0.96 -5.76 19.12
N LYS A 182 -0.23 -6.36 19.21
CA LYS A 182 -0.35 -7.81 19.42
C LYS A 182 0.13 -8.62 18.21
N PHE A 183 -0.03 -8.10 16.98
CA PHE A 183 0.37 -8.78 15.73
C PHE A 183 1.85 -8.60 15.40
N GLU A 184 2.46 -7.51 15.85
CA GLU A 184 3.89 -7.30 15.72
C GLU A 184 4.65 -8.29 16.63
N LYS A 185 5.28 -9.30 16.03
CA LYS A 185 6.28 -10.10 16.75
C LYS A 185 7.43 -9.17 17.11
N ARG A 186 7.73 -8.99 18.42
CA ARG A 186 8.94 -8.31 18.87
C ARG A 186 10.13 -8.86 18.08
N GLY A 187 10.73 -8.00 17.27
CA GLY A 187 11.84 -8.36 16.39
C GLY A 187 13.09 -8.75 17.18
N PRO A 188 14.14 -9.25 16.50
CA PRO A 188 15.43 -9.52 17.14
C PRO A 188 15.99 -8.25 17.79
N SER A 189 17.02 -8.42 18.65
CA SER A 189 17.60 -7.36 19.48
C SER A 189 17.80 -6.02 18.76
N SER A 190 17.56 -4.92 19.49
CA SER A 190 17.52 -3.52 19.03
C SER A 190 18.66 -3.09 18.09
N GLY A 191 19.84 -3.72 18.21
CA GLY A 191 20.99 -3.46 17.35
C GLY A 191 20.85 -3.95 15.90
N GLN A 192 20.06 -4.99 15.62
CA GLN A 192 19.94 -5.53 14.25
C GLN A 192 19.00 -4.69 13.35
N ALA A 193 18.01 -4.01 13.95
CA ALA A 193 17.03 -3.19 13.23
C ALA A 193 17.47 -1.73 13.03
N SER A 194 18.52 -1.27 13.73
CA SER A 194 19.00 0.12 13.71
C SER A 194 20.21 0.32 12.78
N ARG A 195 20.14 -0.20 11.55
CA ARG A 195 21.23 -0.10 10.56
C ARG A 195 20.73 -0.24 9.13
N TRP A 196 21.52 0.21 8.19
CA TRP A 196 21.36 -0.13 6.78
C TRP A 196 21.59 -1.63 6.56
N GLY A 197 20.74 -2.24 5.74
CA GLY A 197 20.89 -3.59 5.23
C GLY A 197 21.55 -3.60 3.85
N THR A 198 21.59 -4.78 3.23
CA THR A 198 21.98 -4.93 1.83
C THR A 198 20.89 -5.72 1.09
N PRO A 199 20.67 -5.48 -0.21
CA PRO A 199 19.71 -6.24 -1.00
C PRO A 199 19.92 -7.76 -0.87
N GLN A 200 21.18 -8.20 -0.85
CA GLN A 200 21.56 -9.61 -0.69
C GLN A 200 21.15 -10.17 0.66
N ARG A 201 21.43 -9.44 1.74
CA ARG A 201 21.05 -9.88 3.09
C ARG A 201 19.53 -9.93 3.23
N TYR A 202 18.84 -8.90 2.76
CA TYR A 202 17.38 -8.85 2.77
C TYR A 202 16.77 -10.01 1.98
N SER A 203 17.32 -10.27 0.79
CA SER A 203 16.94 -11.42 -0.02
C SER A 203 17.16 -12.73 0.72
N ALA A 204 18.32 -12.94 1.34
CA ALA A 204 18.63 -14.16 2.08
C ALA A 204 17.67 -14.37 3.26
N GLU A 205 17.37 -13.32 4.03
CA GLU A 205 16.42 -13.37 5.14
C GLU A 205 15.00 -13.69 4.66
N LEU A 206 14.58 -13.14 3.52
CA LEU A 206 13.28 -13.44 2.91
C LEU A 206 13.22 -14.87 2.37
N GLY A 207 14.31 -15.36 1.77
CA GLY A 207 14.43 -16.69 1.17
C GLY A 207 14.63 -17.84 2.16
N PHE A 208 14.89 -17.55 3.44
CA PHE A 208 15.17 -18.57 4.47
C PHE A 208 14.00 -19.53 4.69
N VAL A 209 12.77 -19.03 4.61
CA VAL A 209 11.55 -19.85 4.69
C VAL A 209 10.81 -19.71 3.37
N ASP A 210 10.47 -20.85 2.78
CA ASP A 210 9.66 -20.87 1.57
C ASP A 210 8.44 -21.77 1.75
N THR A 211 7.45 -21.58 0.89
CA THR A 211 6.22 -22.36 0.88
C THR A 211 6.03 -23.04 -0.46
N SER A 212 5.21 -24.09 -0.52
CA SER A 212 4.89 -24.71 -1.81
C SER A 212 4.03 -23.76 -2.66
N TRP A 213 4.14 -23.83 -3.98
CA TRP A 213 3.30 -23.02 -4.88
C TRP A 213 1.80 -23.22 -4.61
N ARG A 214 1.38 -24.46 -4.32
CA ARG A 214 -0.02 -24.77 -3.95
C ARG A 214 -0.45 -24.00 -2.71
N ARG A 215 0.38 -23.96 -1.66
CA ARG A 215 0.08 -23.21 -0.43
C ARG A 215 0.13 -21.70 -0.65
N ALA A 216 1.09 -21.20 -1.42
CA ALA A 216 1.16 -19.78 -1.79
C ALA A 216 -0.09 -19.34 -2.56
N LEU A 217 -0.55 -20.17 -3.51
CA LEU A 217 -1.76 -19.94 -4.29
C LEU A 217 -3.00 -19.94 -3.39
N PHE A 218 -3.17 -20.94 -2.53
CA PHE A 218 -4.28 -20.97 -1.57
C PHE A 218 -4.36 -19.70 -0.71
N LEU A 219 -3.23 -19.29 -0.12
CA LEU A 219 -3.17 -18.08 0.70
C LEU A 219 -3.47 -16.82 -0.12
N THR A 220 -2.98 -16.77 -1.36
CA THR A 220 -3.23 -15.66 -2.29
C THR A 220 -4.70 -15.58 -2.66
N THR A 221 -5.34 -16.70 -3.00
CA THR A 221 -6.76 -16.75 -3.35
C THR A 221 -7.63 -16.30 -2.19
N ALA A 222 -7.32 -16.73 -0.96
CA ALA A 222 -8.05 -16.30 0.23
C ALA A 222 -7.92 -14.78 0.44
N VAL A 223 -6.70 -14.23 0.40
CA VAL A 223 -6.45 -12.80 0.62
C VAL A 223 -7.00 -11.94 -0.52
N GLY A 224 -6.72 -12.30 -1.78
CA GLY A 224 -7.22 -11.59 -2.95
C GLY A 224 -8.75 -11.66 -3.07
N GLY A 225 -9.32 -12.84 -2.80
CA GLY A 225 -10.77 -13.04 -2.79
C GLY A 225 -11.48 -12.16 -1.77
N VAL A 226 -10.96 -12.06 -0.53
CA VAL A 226 -11.50 -11.14 0.47
C VAL A 226 -11.39 -9.68 0.02
N GLY A 227 -10.30 -9.29 -0.65
CA GLY A 227 -10.17 -7.94 -1.23
C GLY A 227 -11.28 -7.61 -2.24
N LEU A 228 -11.60 -8.54 -3.14
CA LEU A 228 -12.71 -8.38 -4.08
C LEU A 228 -14.07 -8.39 -3.38
N LEU A 229 -14.28 -9.30 -2.43
CA LEU A 229 -15.52 -9.36 -1.66
C LEU A 229 -15.76 -8.05 -0.90
N LEU A 230 -14.74 -7.51 -0.22
CA LEU A 230 -14.84 -6.20 0.43
C LEU A 230 -15.16 -5.10 -0.59
N THR A 231 -14.54 -5.14 -1.77
CA THR A 231 -14.80 -4.18 -2.86
C THR A 231 -16.23 -4.27 -3.39
N MET A 232 -16.79 -5.47 -3.46
CA MET A 232 -18.15 -5.73 -3.93
C MET A 232 -19.19 -5.39 -2.87
N SER A 233 -18.92 -5.70 -1.60
CA SER A 233 -19.94 -5.62 -0.53
C SER A 233 -19.96 -4.27 0.19
N ILE A 234 -18.85 -3.53 0.21
CA ILE A 234 -18.77 -2.25 0.90
C ILE A 234 -19.25 -1.14 -0.03
N ALA A 235 -20.38 -0.53 0.34
CA ALA A 235 -20.99 0.55 -0.43
C ALA A 235 -20.01 1.72 -0.67
N PRO A 236 -20.16 2.47 -1.78
CA PRO A 236 -19.26 3.57 -2.16
C PRO A 236 -18.89 4.59 -1.06
N PRO A 237 -19.78 5.03 -0.14
CA PRO A 237 -19.37 5.98 0.90
C PRO A 237 -18.37 5.39 1.91
N TRP A 238 -18.28 4.06 2.01
CA TRP A 238 -17.40 3.32 2.93
C TRP A 238 -16.21 2.66 2.23
N SER A 239 -16.16 2.73 0.89
CA SER A 239 -15.10 2.13 0.06
C SER A 239 -13.67 2.53 0.50
N GLY A 240 -13.49 3.71 1.08
CA GLY A 240 -12.21 4.14 1.66
C GLY A 240 -11.69 3.28 2.81
N LEU A 241 -12.55 2.48 3.48
CA LEU A 241 -12.18 1.53 4.52
C LEU A 241 -11.71 0.18 3.97
N VAL A 242 -12.06 -0.15 2.71
CA VAL A 242 -11.74 -1.45 2.09
C VAL A 242 -10.25 -1.76 2.23
N PRO A 243 -9.31 -0.85 1.91
CA PRO A 243 -7.89 -1.15 2.07
C PRO A 243 -7.45 -1.45 3.50
N ILE A 244 -8.00 -0.75 4.49
CA ILE A 244 -7.65 -0.95 5.91
C ILE A 244 -8.10 -2.35 6.35
N LEU A 245 -9.33 -2.72 6.02
CA LEU A 245 -9.91 -4.02 6.33
C LEU A 245 -9.15 -5.14 5.61
N HIS A 246 -8.76 -4.91 4.36
CA HIS A 246 -8.00 -5.88 3.57
C HIS A 246 -6.60 -6.13 4.16
N ILE A 247 -5.89 -5.07 4.56
CA ILE A 247 -4.58 -5.19 5.22
C ILE A 247 -4.68 -5.89 6.58
N LEU A 248 -5.69 -5.53 7.38
CA LEU A 248 -5.93 -6.17 8.67
C LEU A 248 -6.22 -7.66 8.48
N PHE A 249 -7.08 -7.99 7.52
CA PHE A 249 -7.42 -9.37 7.20
C PHE A 249 -6.17 -10.19 6.83
N GLU A 250 -5.33 -9.71 5.91
CA GLU A 250 -4.11 -10.45 5.53
C GLU A 250 -3.24 -10.74 6.77
N SER A 251 -3.04 -9.74 7.62
CA SER A 251 -2.22 -9.86 8.83
C SER A 251 -2.79 -10.89 9.82
N VAL A 252 -4.10 -10.84 10.06
CA VAL A 252 -4.82 -11.76 10.96
C VAL A 252 -4.81 -13.17 10.39
N PHE A 253 -5.18 -13.32 9.12
CA PHE A 253 -5.30 -14.59 8.42
C PHE A 253 -3.96 -15.33 8.37
N LEU A 254 -2.89 -14.67 7.92
CA LEU A 254 -1.57 -15.28 7.85
C LEU A 254 -1.09 -15.74 9.24
N ARG A 255 -1.38 -14.96 10.30
CA ARG A 255 -1.07 -15.38 11.67
C ARG A 255 -1.88 -16.60 12.09
N ALA A 256 -3.19 -16.61 11.84
CA ALA A 256 -4.09 -17.69 12.23
C ALA A 256 -3.66 -19.03 11.60
N VAL A 257 -3.30 -19.02 10.31
CA VAL A 257 -2.83 -20.21 9.58
C VAL A 257 -1.32 -20.47 9.76
N LYS A 258 -0.68 -19.77 10.70
CA LYS A 258 0.76 -19.85 11.02
C LYS A 258 1.66 -19.73 9.78
N ALA A 259 1.23 -18.94 8.80
CA ALA A 259 1.99 -18.65 7.58
C ALA A 259 2.87 -17.40 7.77
N LYS A 260 3.92 -17.31 6.95
CA LYS A 260 4.77 -16.13 6.82
C LYS A 260 4.70 -15.64 5.38
N ARG A 261 4.98 -14.36 5.15
CA ARG A 261 5.21 -13.83 3.81
C ARG A 261 6.49 -14.44 3.25
N THR A 262 6.36 -15.37 2.30
CA THR A 262 7.46 -16.05 1.59
C THR A 262 7.62 -15.46 0.19
N PRO A 263 8.75 -15.65 -0.50
CA PRO A 263 8.95 -15.13 -1.85
C PRO A 263 7.83 -15.53 -2.82
N ARG A 264 7.43 -16.81 -2.84
CA ARG A 264 6.35 -17.30 -3.71
C ARG A 264 4.99 -16.71 -3.35
N TYR A 265 4.69 -16.58 -2.06
CA TYR A 265 3.46 -15.92 -1.62
C TYR A 265 3.44 -14.44 -2.05
N LEU A 266 4.55 -13.71 -1.88
CA LEU A 266 4.63 -12.31 -2.26
C LEU A 266 4.44 -12.12 -3.77
N LEU A 267 5.07 -12.95 -4.60
CA LEU A 267 4.91 -12.89 -6.06
C LEU A 267 3.45 -13.05 -6.51
N LEU A 268 2.72 -13.97 -5.88
CA LEU A 268 1.33 -14.24 -6.22
C LEU A 268 0.35 -13.25 -5.57
N CYS A 269 0.58 -12.88 -4.30
CA CYS A 269 -0.37 -12.12 -3.50
C CYS A 269 -0.20 -10.61 -3.62
N SER A 270 1.01 -10.10 -3.87
CA SER A 270 1.21 -8.65 -4.00
C SER A 270 0.36 -8.04 -5.12
N PRO A 271 0.25 -8.63 -6.33
CA PRO A 271 -0.62 -8.08 -7.37
C PRO A 271 -2.11 -7.93 -6.98
N PRO A 272 -2.85 -8.97 -6.53
CA PRO A 272 -4.23 -8.82 -6.08
C PRO A 272 -4.37 -7.85 -4.90
N PHE A 273 -3.44 -7.91 -3.95
CA PHE A 273 -3.49 -7.10 -2.74
C PHE A 273 -3.33 -5.61 -3.05
N PHE A 274 -2.23 -5.25 -3.73
CA PHE A 274 -2.00 -3.86 -4.12
C PHE A 274 -2.98 -3.38 -5.18
N GLY A 275 -3.42 -4.24 -6.10
CA GLY A 275 -4.42 -3.88 -7.11
C GLY A 275 -5.75 -3.43 -6.48
N THR A 276 -6.25 -4.20 -5.52
CA THR A 276 -7.48 -3.86 -4.78
C THR A 276 -7.33 -2.53 -4.04
N ILE A 277 -6.23 -2.36 -3.30
CA ILE A 277 -5.98 -1.12 -2.55
C ILE A 277 -5.83 0.08 -3.50
N CYS A 278 -5.10 -0.10 -4.60
CA CYS A 278 -4.86 0.92 -5.61
C CYS A 278 -6.16 1.40 -6.26
N VAL A 279 -7.15 0.53 -6.45
CA VAL A 279 -8.46 0.97 -6.98
C VAL A 279 -9.13 1.97 -6.04
N HIS A 280 -9.23 1.67 -4.75
CA HIS A 280 -9.95 2.51 -3.79
C HIS A 280 -9.19 3.78 -3.39
N TRP A 281 -7.88 3.68 -3.20
CA TRP A 281 -7.02 4.79 -2.78
C TRP A 281 -6.27 5.48 -3.93
N GLY A 282 -6.48 5.05 -5.18
CA GLY A 282 -5.76 5.58 -6.34
C GLY A 282 -6.64 5.75 -7.58
N VAL A 283 -6.92 4.66 -8.28
CA VAL A 283 -7.55 4.66 -9.62
C VAL A 283 -8.94 5.30 -9.60
N ALA A 284 -9.82 4.90 -8.68
CA ALA A 284 -11.17 5.47 -8.60
C ALA A 284 -11.15 6.98 -8.26
N PRO A 285 -10.37 7.44 -7.27
CA PRO A 285 -10.09 8.87 -7.07
C PRO A 285 -9.60 9.60 -8.31
N LEU A 286 -8.61 9.05 -9.02
CA LEU A 286 -8.00 9.68 -10.19
C LEU A 286 -8.97 9.80 -11.37
N MET A 287 -9.76 8.76 -11.63
CA MET A 287 -10.78 8.80 -12.67
C MET A 287 -11.89 9.81 -12.35
N ALA A 288 -12.19 10.03 -11.08
CA ALA A 288 -13.23 10.98 -10.67
C ALA A 288 -12.75 12.45 -10.68
N ALA A 289 -11.51 12.70 -10.25
CA ALA A 289 -10.89 14.01 -10.23
C ALA A 289 -9.35 13.87 -10.14
N PRO A 290 -8.62 13.95 -11.28
CA PRO A 290 -7.18 13.79 -11.29
C PRO A 290 -6.44 14.96 -10.62
N SER A 291 -7.05 16.14 -10.59
CA SER A 291 -6.54 17.30 -9.87
C SER A 291 -7.00 17.32 -8.41
N LEU A 292 -6.25 18.01 -7.54
CA LEU A 292 -6.73 18.39 -6.21
C LEU A 292 -7.92 19.35 -6.34
N SER A 293 -8.90 19.16 -5.47
CA SER A 293 -10.03 20.06 -5.22
C SER A 293 -9.75 21.03 -4.06
N ILE A 294 -8.86 20.68 -3.13
CA ILE A 294 -8.34 21.61 -2.12
C ILE A 294 -7.32 22.59 -2.73
N ARG A 295 -7.16 23.76 -2.10
CA ARG A 295 -6.16 24.74 -2.51
C ARG A 295 -4.73 24.19 -2.30
N PRO A 296 -3.75 24.55 -3.16
CA PRO A 296 -2.38 24.06 -3.03
C PRO A 296 -1.75 24.30 -1.65
N TRP A 297 -1.99 25.47 -1.04
CA TRP A 297 -1.47 25.75 0.30
C TRP A 297 -2.11 24.86 1.37
N THR A 298 -3.40 24.51 1.23
CA THR A 298 -4.09 23.60 2.15
C THR A 298 -3.49 22.19 2.06
N PHE A 299 -3.19 21.73 0.84
CA PHE A 299 -2.49 20.46 0.62
C PHE A 299 -1.13 20.45 1.34
N LEU A 300 -0.30 21.47 1.13
CA LEU A 300 1.01 21.56 1.77
C LEU A 300 0.92 21.65 3.30
N THR A 301 -0.03 22.41 3.84
CA THR A 301 -0.26 22.47 5.30
C THR A 301 -0.62 21.09 5.84
N LEU A 302 -1.55 20.38 5.21
CA LEU A 302 -1.93 19.03 5.63
C LEU A 302 -0.78 18.04 5.52
N LEU A 303 0.07 18.16 4.50
CA LEU A 303 1.28 17.38 4.34
C LEU A 303 2.25 17.61 5.51
N VAL A 304 2.46 18.86 5.92
CA VAL A 304 3.25 19.21 7.11
C VAL A 304 2.59 18.68 8.38
N VAL A 305 1.27 18.78 8.52
CA VAL A 305 0.53 18.20 9.66
C VAL A 305 0.74 16.69 9.74
N GLY A 306 0.66 15.96 8.62
CA GLY A 306 0.97 14.53 8.55
C GLY A 306 2.38 14.23 9.07
N ARG A 307 3.37 15.06 8.72
CA ARG A 307 4.73 14.93 9.26
C ARG A 307 4.80 15.19 10.76
N LEU A 308 4.13 16.23 11.26
CA LEU A 308 4.12 16.56 12.68
C LEU A 308 3.45 15.45 13.51
N LEU A 309 2.38 14.85 12.99
CA LEU A 309 1.72 13.70 13.61
C LEU A 309 2.67 12.50 13.71
N LEU A 310 3.43 12.21 12.65
CA LEU A 310 4.46 11.17 12.69
C LEU A 310 5.55 11.48 13.73
N ASP A 311 6.09 12.70 13.71
CA ASP A 311 7.14 13.12 14.65
C ASP A 311 6.64 13.08 16.10
N LEU A 312 5.36 13.42 16.34
CA LEU A 312 4.73 13.30 17.65
C LEU A 312 4.68 11.84 18.10
N HIS A 313 4.20 10.92 17.25
CA HIS A 313 4.17 9.48 17.55
C HIS A 313 5.56 8.93 17.84
N LEU A 314 6.58 9.37 17.08
CA LEU A 314 7.97 8.98 17.31
C LEU A 314 8.47 9.47 18.68
N ARG A 315 8.11 10.68 19.09
CA ARG A 315 8.54 11.26 20.38
C ARG A 315 7.78 10.72 21.58
N THR A 316 6.56 10.22 21.39
CA THR A 316 5.69 9.74 22.47
C THR A 316 5.59 8.23 22.44
N THR A 317 4.68 7.67 21.64
CA THR A 317 4.33 6.25 21.59
C THR A 317 5.52 5.36 21.21
N PHE A 318 6.36 5.83 20.28
CA PHE A 318 7.51 5.06 19.79
C PHE A 318 8.85 5.52 20.33
N ARG A 319 8.84 6.35 21.38
CA ARG A 319 10.06 6.74 22.09
C ARG A 319 10.90 5.52 22.54
N PRO A 320 10.31 4.43 23.04
CA PRO A 320 11.09 3.26 23.49
C PRO A 320 11.65 2.38 22.35
N ARG A 321 11.40 2.73 21.08
CA ARG A 321 11.76 1.92 19.91
C ARG A 321 13.01 2.49 19.22
N PRO A 322 14.22 2.06 19.60
CA PRO A 322 15.47 2.65 19.12
C PRO A 322 15.62 2.55 17.60
N GLU A 323 15.09 1.50 16.97
CA GLU A 323 15.11 1.31 15.52
C GLU A 323 14.32 2.39 14.78
N LEU A 324 13.20 2.86 15.34
CA LEU A 324 12.41 3.94 14.77
C LEU A 324 13.06 5.30 15.02
N GLN A 325 13.72 5.48 16.18
CA GLN A 325 14.52 6.69 16.45
C GLN A 325 15.76 6.78 15.55
N TRP A 326 16.37 5.63 15.23
CA TRP A 326 17.44 5.54 14.25
C TRP A 326 16.92 5.89 12.86
N ALA A 327 15.82 5.27 12.41
CA ALA A 327 15.23 5.56 11.12
C ALA A 327 14.89 7.06 10.99
N ARG A 328 14.35 7.68 12.05
CA ARG A 328 14.04 9.11 12.05
C ARG A 328 15.25 10.02 11.83
N ARG A 329 16.44 9.60 12.27
CA ARG A 329 17.70 10.34 12.13
C ARG A 329 18.34 10.12 10.77
N GLU A 330 18.39 8.86 10.33
CA GLU A 330 19.24 8.44 9.21
C GLU A 330 18.48 8.19 7.89
N VAL A 331 17.18 7.90 7.96
CA VAL A 331 16.42 7.35 6.82
C VAL A 331 15.26 8.25 6.42
N LEU A 332 14.44 8.68 7.38
CA LEU A 332 13.22 9.43 7.10
C LEU A 332 13.53 10.84 6.58
N VAL A 333 12.68 11.35 5.68
CA VAL A 333 12.86 12.69 5.10
C VAL A 333 12.84 13.73 6.21
N SER A 334 13.90 14.50 6.42
CA SER A 334 13.92 15.48 7.53
C SER A 334 12.86 16.57 7.34
N THR A 335 12.29 17.08 8.44
CA THR A 335 11.27 18.14 8.40
C THR A 335 11.79 19.39 7.70
N ARG A 336 13.08 19.72 7.84
CA ARG A 336 13.72 20.83 7.13
C ARG A 336 13.72 20.60 5.62
N LYS A 337 14.12 19.41 5.15
CA LYS A 337 14.09 19.05 3.73
C LYS A 337 12.66 19.07 3.19
N LEU A 338 11.70 18.56 3.97
CA LEU A 338 10.28 18.59 3.62
C LEU A 338 9.77 20.01 3.41
N LEU A 339 10.06 20.94 4.33
CA LEU A 339 9.65 22.34 4.21
C LEU A 339 10.27 23.00 2.97
N LEU A 340 11.55 22.75 2.68
CA LEU A 340 12.19 23.23 1.46
C LEU A 340 11.51 22.70 0.20
N VAL A 341 11.16 21.41 0.17
CA VAL A 341 10.40 20.80 -0.93
C VAL A 341 9.01 21.44 -1.04
N CYS A 342 8.31 21.70 0.07
CA CYS A 342 7.01 22.37 0.06
C CYS A 342 7.12 23.80 -0.52
N VAL A 343 8.15 24.56 -0.14
CA VAL A 343 8.40 25.91 -0.69
C VAL A 343 8.67 25.81 -2.19
N ALA A 344 9.55 24.91 -2.62
CA ALA A 344 9.86 24.71 -4.04
C ALA A 344 8.61 24.31 -4.85
N MET A 345 7.83 23.34 -4.37
CA MET A 345 6.56 22.94 -4.99
C MET A 345 5.58 24.10 -5.07
N PHE A 346 5.49 24.93 -4.04
CA PHE A 346 4.62 26.11 -4.03
C PHE A 346 5.06 27.17 -5.04
N LEU A 347 6.37 27.43 -5.15
CA LEU A 347 6.91 28.34 -6.16
C LEU A 347 6.63 27.84 -7.58
N LEU A 348 6.86 26.54 -7.84
CA LEU A 348 6.53 25.91 -9.13
C LEU A 348 5.04 26.01 -9.44
N GLU A 349 4.17 25.80 -8.44
CA GLU A 349 2.74 26.00 -8.58
C GLU A 349 2.39 27.44 -8.95
N ARG A 350 3.03 28.44 -8.31
CA ARG A 350 2.85 29.86 -8.61
C ARG A 350 3.35 30.26 -9.99
N MET A 351 4.34 29.57 -10.52
CA MET A 351 4.85 29.73 -11.88
C MET A 351 3.95 29.07 -12.94
N GLY A 352 2.85 28.41 -12.53
CA GLY A 352 1.90 27.79 -13.44
C GLY A 352 2.25 26.35 -13.84
N ALA A 353 3.24 25.72 -13.22
CA ALA A 353 3.63 24.33 -13.54
C ALA A 353 2.60 23.29 -13.06
N GLY A 354 1.66 23.66 -12.17
CA GLY A 354 0.59 22.79 -11.68
C GLY A 354 1.05 21.55 -10.89
N VAL A 355 2.27 21.57 -10.35
CA VAL A 355 2.91 20.44 -9.65
C VAL A 355 2.07 19.93 -8.48
N ILE A 356 1.50 20.85 -7.69
CA ILE A 356 0.64 20.50 -6.55
C ILE A 356 -0.74 20.09 -7.07
N THR A 357 -1.31 20.87 -7.98
CA THR A 357 -2.65 20.60 -8.54
C THR A 357 -2.75 19.19 -9.12
N TYR A 358 -1.72 18.69 -9.80
CA TYR A 358 -1.67 17.38 -10.43
C TYR A 358 -0.76 16.37 -9.69
N ILE A 359 -0.66 16.48 -8.37
CA ILE A 359 0.22 15.59 -7.59
C ILE A 359 -0.32 14.16 -7.47
N LYS A 360 -1.65 13.94 -7.52
CA LYS A 360 -2.26 12.63 -7.26
C LYS A 360 -1.77 11.52 -8.20
N PRO A 361 -1.71 11.70 -9.54
CA PRO A 361 -1.20 10.66 -10.44
C PRO A 361 0.22 10.25 -10.07
N ILE A 362 1.09 11.22 -9.79
CA ILE A 362 2.48 11.00 -9.37
C ILE A 362 2.51 10.19 -8.07
N MET A 363 1.68 10.57 -7.09
CA MET A 363 1.59 9.86 -5.83
C MET A 363 1.11 8.42 -5.99
N VAL A 364 0.07 8.17 -6.79
CA VAL A 364 -0.46 6.81 -7.01
C VAL A 364 0.60 5.93 -7.67
N VAL A 365 1.31 6.44 -8.67
CA VAL A 365 2.42 5.73 -9.31
C VAL A 365 3.56 5.46 -8.31
N ALA A 366 3.94 6.45 -7.49
CA ALA A 366 4.99 6.29 -6.51
C ALA A 366 4.61 5.29 -5.40
N ILE A 367 3.41 5.44 -4.82
CA ILE A 367 2.92 4.65 -3.69
C ILE A 367 2.70 3.18 -4.10
N PHE A 368 2.11 2.93 -5.26
CA PHE A 368 1.74 1.57 -5.66
C PHE A 368 2.75 0.94 -6.61
N GLY A 369 3.33 1.72 -7.52
CA GLY A 369 4.35 1.26 -8.47
C GLY A 369 5.68 0.96 -7.78
N LEU A 370 6.30 1.96 -7.14
CA LEU A 370 7.65 1.79 -6.55
C LEU A 370 7.62 0.82 -5.36
N ASN A 371 6.62 0.95 -4.49
CA ASN A 371 6.50 0.07 -3.32
C ASN A 371 6.25 -1.38 -3.73
N GLY A 372 5.36 -1.61 -4.71
CA GLY A 372 5.11 -2.95 -5.25
C GLY A 372 6.33 -3.55 -5.94
N ALA A 373 7.02 -2.76 -6.77
CA ALA A 373 8.20 -3.20 -7.51
C ALA A 373 9.35 -3.65 -6.59
N GLY A 374 9.59 -2.92 -5.49
CA GLY A 374 10.66 -3.26 -4.54
C GLY A 374 10.50 -4.64 -3.90
N PHE A 375 9.31 -4.95 -3.39
CA PHE A 375 9.04 -6.27 -2.79
C PHE A 375 9.02 -7.39 -3.83
N LEU A 376 8.42 -7.14 -5.00
CA LEU A 376 8.36 -8.11 -6.09
C LEU A 376 9.76 -8.42 -6.63
N ALA A 377 10.66 -7.44 -6.69
CA ALA A 377 12.03 -7.67 -7.15
C ALA A 377 12.80 -8.63 -6.26
N VAL A 378 12.75 -8.43 -4.96
CA VAL A 378 13.45 -9.32 -4.02
C VAL A 378 12.80 -10.70 -3.99
N ALA A 379 11.47 -10.78 -4.14
CA ALA A 379 10.75 -12.05 -4.19
C ALA A 379 11.05 -12.84 -5.49
N ALA A 380 11.01 -12.18 -6.65
CA ALA A 380 11.34 -12.76 -7.96
C ALA A 380 12.76 -13.28 -7.96
N TYR A 381 13.71 -12.48 -7.44
CA TYR A 381 15.11 -12.88 -7.34
C TYR A 381 15.27 -14.12 -6.47
N ASN A 382 14.62 -14.17 -5.30
CA ASN A 382 14.68 -15.36 -4.45
C ASN A 382 14.12 -16.62 -5.10
N VAL A 383 13.07 -16.50 -5.92
CA VAL A 383 12.49 -17.65 -6.62
C VAL A 383 13.38 -18.10 -7.79
N ALA A 384 13.89 -17.15 -8.58
CA ALA A 384 14.69 -17.44 -9.76
C ALA A 384 16.10 -17.98 -9.44
N PHE A 385 16.70 -17.51 -8.35
CA PHE A 385 18.04 -17.90 -7.92
C PHE A 385 18.05 -18.81 -6.70
N LYS A 386 16.92 -19.46 -6.39
CA LYS A 386 16.88 -20.49 -5.34
C LYS A 386 17.71 -21.69 -5.80
N ASP A 387 18.62 -22.14 -4.94
CA ASP A 387 19.32 -23.39 -5.21
C ASP A 387 18.27 -24.53 -5.27
N PRO A 388 18.41 -25.49 -6.21
CA PRO A 388 17.59 -26.68 -6.17
C PRO A 388 17.73 -27.30 -4.78
N PRO A 389 16.65 -27.87 -4.19
CA PRO A 389 16.82 -28.66 -2.98
C PRO A 389 17.92 -29.67 -3.26
N ALA A 390 18.93 -29.70 -2.38
CA ALA A 390 19.95 -30.75 -2.44
C ALA A 390 19.18 -32.06 -2.57
N VAL A 391 19.36 -32.76 -3.70
CA VAL A 391 18.88 -34.11 -3.84
C VAL A 391 19.47 -34.81 -2.64
N ALA A 392 18.63 -35.19 -1.68
CA ALA A 392 19.06 -36.03 -0.58
C ALA A 392 19.67 -37.25 -1.27
N ASP A 393 21.00 -37.33 -1.26
CA ASP A 393 21.74 -38.42 -1.87
C ASP A 393 21.09 -39.69 -1.34
N GLY A 394 20.48 -40.45 -2.25
CA GLY A 394 19.78 -41.66 -1.93
C GLY A 394 20.76 -42.64 -1.32
N LYS A 395 20.83 -42.67 0.01
CA LYS A 395 21.45 -43.70 0.83
C LYS A 395 20.98 -43.57 2.28
N SER A 396 19.69 -43.82 2.50
CA SER A 396 19.28 -44.56 3.70
C SER A 396 18.92 -45.98 3.27
N ARG A 397 19.94 -46.83 3.26
CA ARG A 397 19.78 -48.27 3.46
C ARG A 397 18.98 -48.47 4.75
N GLY A 398 17.93 -49.28 4.66
CA GLY A 398 17.55 -50.30 5.64
C GLY A 398 17.00 -49.86 6.99
N GLY A 399 15.87 -50.45 7.38
CA GLY A 399 15.50 -50.61 8.78
C GLY A 399 14.03 -50.39 9.07
N PHE A 400 13.28 -51.49 9.12
CA PHE A 400 11.96 -51.62 9.72
C PHE A 400 11.90 -51.06 11.15
N ALA A 401 10.81 -50.38 11.50
CA ALA A 401 9.74 -50.87 12.39
C ALA A 401 8.63 -49.81 12.48
#